data_AF-A0A8X6RI81-F1
#
_entry.id   AF-A0A8X6RI81-F1
#
_cell.length_a   1.000
_cell.length_b   1.000
_cell.length_c   1.000
_cell.angle_alpha   90.00
_cell.angle_beta   90.00
_cell.angle_gamma   90.00
#
_symmetry.space_group_name_H-M   'P 1'
#
loop_
_entity.id
_entity.type
_entity.pdbx_description
1 polymer ?
#
loop_
_entity_poly.entity_id
_entity_poly.type
_entity_poly.pdbx_seq_one_letter_code
_entity_poly.pdbx_strand_id
1 'polypeptide(L)'
;MNANMDELNTKLTNVNEQISANKEELKSDLKGIGDKLTTMDKKFEEMEGRIESDLEKLKQKVMTGQGDEFKFQTPYSKPSIKLSTYDGKSSWQVYKTQFSIVADANQWDSQTKACQLAASSRRC
;
A
#
# COMPACT_ATOMS: atom_id res chain seq x y z
N MET A 1 47.29 9.82 -38.39
CA MET A 1 47.09 10.61 -37.16
C MET A 1 45.74 11.32 -37.14
N ASN A 2 45.28 11.99 -38.22
CA ASN A 2 43.98 12.70 -38.22
C ASN A 2 42.74 11.84 -37.92
N ALA A 3 42.63 10.64 -38.50
CA ALA A 3 41.44 9.78 -38.32
C ALA A 3 41.15 9.40 -36.85
N ASN A 4 42.19 9.14 -36.04
CA ASN A 4 42.02 8.85 -34.61
C ASN A 4 41.58 10.08 -33.81
N MET A 5 41.99 11.28 -34.23
CA MET A 5 41.58 12.53 -33.58
C MET A 5 40.11 12.83 -33.84
N ASP A 6 39.66 12.59 -35.08
CA ASP A 6 38.26 12.75 -35.45
C ASP A 6 37.36 11.76 -34.70
N GLU A 7 37.77 10.49 -34.61
CA GLU A 7 37.05 9.47 -33.83
C GLU A 7 36.94 9.85 -32.34
N LEU A 8 38.03 10.36 -31.76
CA LEU A 8 38.05 10.79 -30.36
C LEU A 8 37.13 12.01 -30.14
N ASN A 9 37.13 12.96 -31.08
CA ASN A 9 36.23 14.12 -31.04
C ASN A 9 34.75 13.68 -31.14
N THR A 10 34.42 12.72 -32.02
CA THR A 10 33.05 12.18 -32.11
C THR A 10 32.62 11.47 -30.83
N LYS A 11 33.51 10.71 -30.19
CA LYS A 11 33.20 10.08 -28.90
C LYS A 11 32.98 11.12 -27.80
N LEU A 12 33.79 12.18 -27.79
CA LEU A 12 33.66 13.28 -26.82
C LEU A 12 32.32 14.00 -26.98
N THR A 13 31.90 14.30 -28.21
CA THR A 13 30.60 14.95 -28.46
C THR A 13 29.45 14.05 -28.04
N ASN A 14 29.50 12.75 -28.36
CA ASN A 14 28.47 11.80 -27.95
C ASN A 14 28.37 11.67 -26.42
N VAL A 15 29.50 11.58 -25.71
CA VAL A 15 29.50 11.55 -24.23
C VAL A 15 28.91 12.85 -23.67
N ASN A 16 29.25 14.00 -24.26
CA ASN A 16 28.72 15.30 -23.82
C ASN A 16 27.21 15.42 -24.03
N GLU A 17 26.68 14.89 -25.13
CA GLU A 17 25.24 14.80 -25.39
C GLU A 17 24.54 13.88 -24.38
N GLN A 18 25.09 12.70 -24.09
CA GLN A 18 24.54 11.78 -23.10
C GLN A 18 24.52 12.38 -21.68
N ILE A 19 25.60 13.05 -21.27
CA ILE A 19 25.66 13.76 -19.98
C ILE A 19 24.57 14.81 -19.90
N SER A 20 24.34 15.55 -20.99
CA SER A 20 23.33 16.60 -21.06
C SER A 20 21.91 16.03 -20.96
N ALA A 21 21.64 14.93 -21.67
CA ALA A 21 20.36 14.23 -21.60
C ALA A 21 20.08 13.69 -20.19
N ASN A 22 21.03 12.98 -19.59
CA ASN A 22 20.89 12.43 -18.24
C ASN A 22 20.69 13.53 -17.19
N LYS A 23 21.34 14.68 -17.36
CA LYS A 23 21.17 15.83 -16.46
C LYS A 23 19.73 16.36 -16.48
N GLU A 24 19.11 16.46 -17.65
CA GLU A 24 17.72 16.91 -17.75
C GLU A 24 16.74 15.85 -17.23
N GLU A 25 17.01 14.56 -17.45
CA GLU A 25 16.22 13.46 -16.87
C GLU A 25 16.26 13.50 -15.34
N LEU A 26 17.45 13.58 -14.73
CA LEU A 26 17.61 13.68 -13.28
C LEU A 26 16.90 14.90 -12.70
N LYS A 27 16.89 16.02 -13.42
CA LYS A 27 16.18 17.23 -13.00
C LYS A 27 14.66 17.03 -13.02
N SER A 28 14.15 16.34 -14.02
CA SER A 28 12.74 15.94 -14.09
C SER A 28 12.35 15.01 -12.94
N ASP A 29 13.19 14.00 -12.66
CA ASP A 29 12.97 13.07 -11.56
C ASP A 29 12.99 13.76 -10.19
N LEU A 30 13.97 14.64 -9.95
CA LEU A 30 14.03 15.44 -8.72
C LEU A 30 12.79 16.30 -8.52
N LYS A 31 12.27 16.90 -9.60
CA LYS A 31 11.01 17.63 -9.54
C LYS A 31 9.84 16.70 -9.18
N GLY A 32 9.75 15.55 -9.83
CA GLY A 32 8.70 14.56 -9.56
C GLY A 32 8.75 14.02 -8.12
N ILE A 33 9.94 13.87 -7.55
CA ILE A 33 10.12 13.52 -6.13
C ILE A 33 9.63 14.65 -5.23
N GLY A 34 9.96 15.91 -5.55
CA GLY A 34 9.47 17.08 -4.81
C GLY A 34 7.94 17.17 -4.79
N ASP A 35 7.29 16.96 -5.94
CA ASP A 35 5.81 16.97 -6.05
C ASP A 35 5.17 15.84 -5.23
N LYS A 36 5.80 14.66 -5.19
CA LYS A 36 5.33 13.54 -4.34
C LYS A 36 5.52 13.84 -2.85
N LEU A 37 6.62 14.48 -2.46
CA LEU A 37 6.91 14.83 -1.07
C LEU A 37 5.90 15.85 -0.55
N THR A 38 5.63 16.92 -1.30
CA THR A 38 4.58 17.90 -0.94
C THR A 38 3.19 17.28 -0.85
N THR A 39 2.87 16.33 -1.73
CA THR A 39 1.61 15.57 -1.65
C THR A 39 1.55 14.70 -0.40
N MET A 40 2.68 14.12 0.02
CA MET A 40 2.77 13.30 1.22
C MET A 40 2.62 14.15 2.48
N ASP A 41 3.27 15.30 2.55
CA ASP A 41 3.16 16.25 3.67
C ASP A 41 1.71 16.66 3.89
N LYS A 42 1.00 17.05 2.81
CA LYS A 42 -0.43 17.39 2.90
C LYS A 42 -1.28 16.23 3.45
N LYS A 43 -1.00 14.99 3.01
CA LYS A 43 -1.73 13.80 3.51
C LYS A 43 -1.43 13.52 4.98
N PHE A 44 -0.23 13.83 5.46
CA PHE A 44 0.14 13.74 6.87
C PHE A 44 -0.59 14.79 7.69
N GLU A 45 -0.60 16.05 7.28
CA GLU A 45 -1.36 17.12 7.96
C GLU A 45 -2.86 16.76 8.08
N GLU A 46 -3.46 16.26 7.01
CA GLU A 46 -4.85 15.79 7.03
C GLU A 46 -5.06 14.59 7.97
N MET A 47 -4.05 13.73 8.12
CA MET A 47 -4.10 12.59 9.03
C MET A 47 -3.98 13.03 10.49
N GLU A 48 -3.05 13.94 10.79
CA GLU A 48 -2.90 14.53 12.12
C GLU A 48 -4.20 15.19 12.58
N GLY A 49 -4.82 16.03 11.74
CA GLY A 49 -6.10 16.66 12.08
C GLY A 49 -7.24 15.66 12.30
N ARG A 50 -7.27 14.52 11.59
CA ARG A 50 -8.24 13.44 11.84
C ARG A 50 -7.96 12.73 13.17
N ILE A 51 -6.70 12.44 13.47
CA ILE A 51 -6.30 11.81 14.73
C ILE A 51 -6.68 12.71 15.91
N GLU A 52 -6.41 14.01 15.83
CA GLU A 52 -6.82 14.98 16.84
C GLU A 52 -8.35 14.99 17.04
N SER A 53 -9.12 15.02 15.95
CA SER A 53 -10.59 14.96 16.00
C SER A 53 -11.10 13.67 16.66
N ASP A 54 -10.53 12.53 16.30
CA ASP A 54 -10.92 11.24 16.85
C ASP A 54 -10.54 11.09 18.32
N LEU A 55 -9.39 11.65 18.72
CA LEU A 55 -8.94 11.69 20.11
C LEU A 55 -9.87 12.54 20.98
N GLU A 56 -10.33 13.70 20.49
CA GLU A 56 -11.32 14.52 21.20
C GLU A 56 -12.68 13.82 21.35
N LYS A 57 -13.17 13.16 20.30
CA LYS A 57 -14.40 12.34 20.40
C LYS A 57 -14.24 11.20 21.40
N LEU A 58 -13.08 10.55 21.43
CA LEU A 58 -12.80 9.47 22.36
C LEU A 58 -12.78 9.98 23.81
N LYS A 59 -12.09 11.10 24.07
CA LYS A 59 -12.11 11.77 25.38
C LYS A 59 -13.54 12.05 25.83
N GLN A 60 -14.38 12.59 24.95
CA GLN A 60 -15.78 12.88 25.25
C GLN A 60 -16.57 11.62 25.60
N LYS A 61 -16.46 10.55 24.81
CA LYS A 61 -17.16 9.27 25.08
C LYS A 61 -16.72 8.62 26.40
N VAL A 62 -15.42 8.69 26.71
CA VAL A 62 -14.89 8.20 27.99
C VAL A 62 -15.48 8.98 29.15
N MET A 63 -15.58 10.31 29.04
CA MET A 63 -16.21 11.14 30.07
C MET A 63 -17.70 10.86 30.23
N THR A 64 -18.43 10.53 29.16
CA THR A 64 -19.88 10.27 29.20
C THR A 64 -20.26 8.82 29.53
N GLY A 65 -19.28 7.93 29.75
CA GLY A 65 -19.52 6.52 30.10
C GLY A 65 -20.15 5.69 28.97
N GLN A 66 -20.14 6.19 27.73
CA GLN A 66 -20.65 5.49 26.56
C GLN A 66 -19.56 4.57 25.98
N GLY A 67 -19.40 3.40 26.61
CA GLY A 67 -18.41 2.38 26.26
C GLY A 67 -18.75 1.56 25.02
N ASP A 68 -19.23 2.19 23.94
CA ASP A 68 -19.48 1.50 22.67
C ASP A 68 -18.31 1.69 21.69
N GLU A 69 -18.04 0.65 20.91
CA GLU A 69 -16.82 0.45 20.10
C GLU A 69 -16.47 1.68 19.21
N PHE A 70 -15.43 2.43 19.59
CA PHE A 70 -14.97 3.58 18.81
C PHE A 70 -14.11 3.13 17.62
N LYS A 71 -14.57 3.41 16.39
CA LYS A 71 -13.86 3.06 15.16
C LYS A 71 -13.15 4.27 14.58
N PHE A 72 -11.82 4.18 14.48
CA PHE A 72 -11.01 5.17 13.77
C PHE A 72 -11.31 5.10 12.27
N GLN A 73 -11.59 6.25 11.66
CA GLN A 73 -11.77 6.34 10.22
C GLN A 73 -10.41 6.54 9.56
N THR A 74 -9.68 5.45 9.33
CA THR A 74 -8.39 5.52 8.62
C THR A 74 -8.59 5.29 7.11
N PRO A 75 -7.92 6.10 6.25
CA PRO A 75 -7.96 5.91 4.80
C PRO A 75 -7.25 4.62 4.34
N TYR A 76 -6.47 4.00 5.23
CA TYR A 76 -5.88 2.67 5.05
C TYR A 76 -6.77 1.61 5.71
N SER A 77 -8.04 1.59 5.33
CA SER A 77 -8.89 0.43 5.62
C SER A 77 -8.32 -0.75 4.82
N LYS A 78 -7.76 -1.71 5.54
CA LYS A 78 -7.11 -2.89 4.98
C LYS A 78 -8.05 -3.62 4.01
N PRO A 79 -7.60 -4.02 2.81
CA PRO A 79 -8.46 -4.75 1.89
C PRO A 79 -8.90 -6.07 2.55
N SER A 80 -10.19 -6.23 2.78
CA SER A 80 -10.78 -7.49 3.20
C SER A 80 -10.97 -8.36 1.96
N ILE A 81 -10.04 -9.26 1.71
CA ILE A 81 -10.13 -10.23 0.63
C ILE A 81 -11.25 -11.21 0.99
N LYS A 82 -12.30 -11.26 0.17
CA LYS A 82 -13.42 -12.18 0.36
C LYS A 82 -13.00 -13.58 -0.05
N LEU A 83 -13.17 -14.55 0.85
CA LEU A 83 -12.99 -15.96 0.54
C LEU A 83 -14.27 -16.56 -0.05
N SER A 84 -14.14 -17.36 -1.10
CA SER A 84 -15.24 -18.15 -1.65
C SER A 84 -15.65 -19.27 -0.70
N THR A 85 -16.93 -19.66 -0.73
CA THR A 85 -17.42 -20.85 -0.03
C THR A 85 -16.87 -22.12 -0.69
N TYR A 86 -16.68 -23.18 0.10
CA TYR A 86 -16.27 -24.47 -0.44
C TYR A 86 -17.43 -25.05 -1.28
N ASP A 87 -17.19 -25.28 -2.56
CA ASP A 87 -18.21 -25.71 -3.52
C ASP A 87 -18.15 -27.20 -3.85
N GLY A 88 -17.25 -27.95 -3.20
CA GLY A 88 -17.02 -29.37 -3.44
C GLY A 88 -16.41 -29.71 -4.81
N LYS A 89 -16.16 -28.73 -5.70
CA LYS A 89 -15.56 -28.96 -7.02
C LYS A 89 -14.05 -29.09 -6.94
N SER A 90 -13.43 -28.30 -6.08
CA SER A 90 -12.00 -28.38 -5.77
C SER A 90 -11.76 -29.27 -4.55
N SER A 91 -10.58 -29.88 -4.45
CA SER A 91 -10.25 -30.71 -3.28
C SER A 91 -10.18 -29.87 -1.99
N TRP A 92 -10.50 -30.49 -0.84
CA TRP A 92 -10.42 -29.85 0.47
C TRP A 92 -9.03 -29.28 0.80
N GLN A 93 -7.96 -29.91 0.33
CA GLN A 93 -6.60 -29.42 0.54
C GLN A 93 -6.36 -28.12 -0.22
N VAL A 94 -6.79 -28.04 -1.48
CA VAL A 94 -6.69 -26.82 -2.28
C VAL A 94 -7.47 -25.68 -1.62
N TYR A 95 -8.67 -25.97 -1.10
CA TYR A 95 -9.47 -24.99 -0.37
C TYR A 95 -8.76 -24.47 0.89
N LYS A 96 -8.18 -25.35 1.71
CA LYS A 96 -7.44 -24.93 2.91
C LYS A 96 -6.23 -24.06 2.58
N THR A 97 -5.52 -24.32 1.48
CA THR A 97 -4.41 -23.46 1.04
C THR A 97 -4.90 -22.07 0.67
N GLN A 98 -5.98 -21.96 -0.11
CA GLN A 98 -6.60 -20.67 -0.44
C GLN A 98 -7.10 -19.94 0.82
N PHE A 99 -7.73 -20.67 1.73
CA PHE A 99 -8.17 -20.16 3.03
C PHE A 99 -7.01 -19.56 3.82
N SER A 100 -5.88 -20.27 3.97
CA SER A 100 -4.71 -19.77 4.71
C SER A 100 -4.12 -18.52 4.07
N ILE A 101 -3.99 -18.49 2.74
CA ILE A 101 -3.49 -17.31 2.02
C ILE A 101 -4.38 -16.09 2.29
N VAL A 102 -5.71 -16.25 2.19
CA VAL A 102 -6.66 -15.16 2.46
C VAL A 102 -6.65 -14.75 3.93
N ALA A 103 -6.56 -15.71 4.85
CA ALA A 103 -6.50 -15.45 6.27
C ALA A 103 -5.24 -14.67 6.67
N ASP A 104 -4.09 -14.98 6.08
CA ASP A 104 -2.84 -14.28 6.36
C ASP A 104 -2.82 -12.88 5.71
N ALA A 105 -3.31 -12.76 4.47
CA ALA A 105 -3.48 -11.46 3.81
C ALA A 105 -4.42 -10.53 4.59
N ASN A 106 -5.50 -11.08 5.16
CA ASN A 106 -6.41 -10.34 6.02
C ASN A 106 -5.90 -10.19 7.47
N GLN A 107 -4.80 -10.87 7.85
CA GLN A 107 -4.33 -11.06 9.24
C GLN A 107 -5.46 -11.45 10.20
N TRP A 108 -6.27 -12.44 9.82
CA TRP A 108 -7.28 -13.01 10.71
C TRP A 108 -6.59 -13.68 11.91
N ASP A 109 -7.11 -13.41 13.11
CA ASP A 109 -6.73 -14.16 14.31
C ASP A 109 -7.34 -15.58 14.31
N SER A 110 -6.91 -16.41 15.25
CA SER A 110 -7.37 -17.81 15.35
C SER A 110 -8.89 -17.94 15.49
N GLN A 111 -9.53 -17.00 16.20
CA GLN A 111 -10.99 -17.00 16.39
C GLN A 111 -11.72 -16.70 15.08
N THR A 112 -11.27 -15.68 14.35
CA THR A 112 -11.80 -15.27 13.05
C THR A 112 -11.56 -16.36 12.01
N LYS A 113 -10.37 -16.99 12.01
CA LYS A 113 -10.08 -18.15 11.16
C LYS A 113 -11.09 -19.28 11.40
N ALA A 114 -11.36 -19.63 12.66
CA ALA A 114 -12.33 -20.68 13.00
C ALA A 114 -13.77 -20.32 12.55
N CYS A 115 -14.22 -19.09 12.84
CA CYS A 115 -15.55 -18.61 12.46
C CYS A 115 -15.75 -18.63 10.94
N GLN A 116 -14.77 -18.13 10.17
CA GLN A 116 -14.85 -18.08 8.71
C GLN A 116 -14.81 -19.46 8.08
N LEU A 117 -13.97 -20.37 8.58
CA LEU A 117 -13.90 -21.75 8.09
C LEU A 117 -15.21 -22.51 8.36
N ALA A 118 -15.80 -22.29 9.53
CA ALA A 118 -17.09 -22.88 9.88
C ALA A 118 -18.23 -22.28 9.04
N ALA A 119 -18.19 -20.99 8.72
CA ALA A 119 -19.19 -20.35 7.86
C ALA A 119 -19.08 -20.82 6.41
N SER A 120 -17.85 -21.00 5.90
CA SER A 120 -17.63 -21.39 4.52
C SER A 120 -17.95 -22.86 4.22
N SER A 121 -18.03 -23.69 5.26
CA SER A 121 -18.36 -25.13 5.19
C SER A 121 -19.86 -25.44 5.38
N ARG A 122 -20.70 -24.44 5.71
CA ARG A 122 -22.12 -24.61 6.06
C ARG A 122 -23.11 -24.44 4.89
N ARG A 123 -22.65 -24.25 3.65
CA ARG A 123 -23.51 -23.98 2.47
C ARG A 123 -23.62 -25.15 1.47
N CYS A 124 -23.48 -26.39 1.95
CA CYS A 124 -23.87 -27.58 1.20
C CYS A 124 -25.29 -27.99 1.55
#